data_AF-A0AAX2M3U6-F1
#
_entry.id   AF-A0AAX2M3U6-F1
#
_cell.length_a   1.000
_cell.length_b   1.000
_cell.length_c   1.000
_cell.angle_alpha   90.00
_cell.angle_beta   90.00
_cell.angle_gamma   90.00
#
_symmetry.space_group_name_H-M   'P 1'
#
loop_
_entity.id
_entity.type
_entity.pdbx_description
1 polymer ?
#
loop_
_entity_poly.entity_id
_entity_poly.type
_entity_poly.pdbx_seq_one_letter_code
_entity_poly.pdbx_strand_id
1 'polypeptide(L)'
;MKKLNKLSLSLVVGSLLFTQSYALPSGGKFTHGTSGSISSSNGIMNITGNKQNSVIQWGGGFNIANGETVNFKGTNQNYLNIVYGSKSSHIDGKLEGGSNNIFLINPNGIVVGKGGSISANRVFLSASSIGDKEMKEFAESGGEKTFGLGVNLSPVIKTKLNGNVVNLGVIEGKSDVTLIGNEVANYDKNLNIGKIKSDNPFSVRANSLYYAHDFGINLAAGSSNFGTQHYSPASQFVSQGKIVSETSNLITSTDIDANVMNSIFNDLKFNSSVNIEDLSKFYKDGKLLTADDLVSINQSMDFITALYGQANLSENASLKTALNSYYTELEKGNNAIDTVKNTLSQIAKITEEQKNTQKAYDDALNNYNTIVELYNKALQIGDSKVLETLKTEMNSKYIVLQQATIALKDATISNNSNLETNKQTITSASIDNYKLTVNGQYSANLKDVSKPNDNNSGSNNGNDGTDSGDINNGNNNGSNNNPNDTIGQQEPDIATALLMQTTDEDPNINEDDKQASIDEASTQESGNACIVSDNFKAGNPCSR
;
A
#
# COMPACT_ATOMS: atom_id res chain seq x y z
N MET A 1 8.80 21.38 -17.30
CA MET A 1 7.65 21.20 -16.38
C MET A 1 6.59 20.33 -17.05
N LYS A 2 6.67 19.01 -16.86
CA LYS A 2 5.57 18.07 -17.12
C LYS A 2 4.92 17.81 -15.77
N LYS A 3 3.62 18.06 -15.64
CA LYS A 3 2.83 17.76 -14.44
C LYS A 3 3.04 16.28 -14.12
N LEU A 4 3.66 15.98 -12.98
CA LEU A 4 3.60 14.65 -12.38
C LEU A 4 2.11 14.33 -12.22
N ASN A 5 1.64 13.36 -13.00
CA ASN A 5 0.35 12.75 -12.78
C ASN A 5 0.36 12.23 -11.35
N LYS A 6 -0.58 12.73 -10.57
CA LYS A 6 -0.90 12.29 -9.22
C LYS A 6 -1.32 10.82 -9.26
N LEU A 7 -0.36 9.90 -9.35
CA LEU A 7 -0.52 8.59 -8.73
C LEU A 7 -0.38 8.86 -7.23
N SER A 8 -1.51 9.19 -6.63
CA SER A 8 -1.91 9.01 -5.25
C SER A 8 -0.86 8.40 -4.32
N LEU A 9 0.10 9.22 -3.90
CA LEU A 9 0.75 9.11 -2.58
C LEU A 9 -0.23 9.66 -1.52
N SER A 10 -1.43 9.08 -1.47
CA SER A 10 -2.50 9.40 -0.53
C SER A 10 -2.88 8.18 0.31
N LEU A 11 -1.89 7.36 0.64
CA LEU A 11 -2.01 6.34 1.67
C LEU A 11 -0.78 6.47 2.57
N VAL A 12 -1.04 6.64 3.87
CA VAL A 12 -0.07 6.64 4.97
C VAL A 12 0.66 7.97 5.23
N VAL A 13 -0.06 8.95 5.79
CA VAL A 13 0.30 9.56 7.10
C VAL A 13 -1.00 10.01 7.75
N GLY A 14 -1.52 9.17 8.63
CA GLY A 14 -2.74 9.47 9.39
C GLY A 14 -3.21 8.25 10.15
N SER A 15 -2.30 7.48 10.74
CA SER A 15 -2.65 6.33 11.58
C SER A 15 -1.70 6.24 12.76
N LEU A 16 -1.48 7.38 13.41
CA LEU A 16 -0.95 7.45 14.77
C LEU A 16 -1.72 8.57 15.46
N LEU A 17 -2.62 8.18 16.37
CA LEU A 17 -3.54 9.00 17.17
C LEU A 17 -4.87 9.36 16.50
N PHE A 18 -5.79 8.39 16.40
CA PHE A 18 -7.22 8.69 16.39
C PHE A 18 -7.84 8.27 17.72
N THR A 19 -8.29 9.27 18.47
CA THR A 19 -9.50 9.12 19.27
C THR A 19 -10.63 8.70 18.32
N GLN A 20 -11.50 7.80 18.75
CA GLN A 20 -12.64 7.29 17.96
C GLN A 20 -13.59 8.44 17.56
N SER A 21 -13.24 9.18 16.51
CA SER A 21 -14.20 9.87 15.67
C SER A 21 -14.86 8.76 14.87
N TYR A 22 -16.14 8.46 15.11
CA TYR A 22 -16.89 7.57 14.23
C TYR A 22 -16.66 8.06 12.79
N ALA A 23 -16.24 7.13 11.94
CA ALA A 23 -15.71 7.37 10.61
C ALA A 23 -16.41 6.46 9.60
N LEU A 24 -16.24 6.75 8.32
CA LEU A 24 -16.66 5.91 7.19
C LEU A 24 -16.27 4.43 7.37
N PRO A 25 -16.93 3.48 6.67
CA PRO A 25 -16.55 2.07 6.70
C PRO A 25 -15.07 1.85 6.38
N SER A 26 -14.46 0.77 6.90
CA SER A 26 -13.02 0.54 6.66
C SER A 26 -12.66 -0.93 6.49
N GLY A 27 -11.55 -1.16 5.79
CA GLY A 27 -11.08 -2.50 5.43
C GLY A 27 -12.04 -3.24 4.48
N GLY A 28 -12.57 -2.54 3.47
CA GLY A 28 -13.48 -3.11 2.48
C GLY A 28 -12.76 -3.94 1.42
N LYS A 29 -13.23 -5.17 1.16
CA LYS A 29 -12.67 -6.09 0.16
C LYS A 29 -13.76 -6.83 -0.61
N PHE A 30 -13.74 -6.70 -1.94
CA PHE A 30 -14.58 -7.52 -2.80
C PHE A 30 -14.08 -8.98 -2.79
N THR A 31 -14.98 -9.95 -2.59
CA THR A 31 -14.66 -11.39 -2.55
C THR A 31 -15.58 -12.21 -3.46
N HIS A 32 -15.45 -13.54 -3.41
CA HIS A 32 -16.27 -14.49 -4.18
C HIS A 32 -16.27 -14.23 -5.70
N GLY A 33 -15.12 -13.84 -6.26
CA GLY A 33 -14.98 -13.55 -7.70
C GLY A 33 -15.68 -12.27 -8.18
N THR A 34 -16.14 -11.44 -7.23
CA THR A 34 -16.60 -10.08 -7.49
C THR A 34 -15.43 -9.10 -7.41
N SER A 35 -15.56 -7.93 -8.03
CA SER A 35 -14.54 -6.89 -8.03
C SER A 35 -15.17 -5.51 -8.16
N GLY A 36 -14.41 -4.49 -7.78
CA GLY A 36 -14.87 -3.11 -7.80
C GLY A 36 -13.89 -2.18 -7.10
N SER A 37 -14.27 -0.91 -7.03
CA SER A 37 -13.49 0.16 -6.41
C SER A 37 -14.16 0.66 -5.14
N ILE A 38 -13.36 0.94 -4.12
CA ILE A 38 -13.75 1.66 -2.91
C ILE A 38 -12.83 2.86 -2.81
N SER A 39 -13.40 4.05 -2.72
CA SER A 39 -12.63 5.30 -2.62
C SER A 39 -13.26 6.22 -1.58
N SER A 40 -12.44 6.88 -0.79
CA SER A 40 -12.90 7.77 0.28
C SER A 40 -12.15 9.08 0.24
N SER A 41 -12.87 10.20 0.29
CA SER A 41 -12.29 11.54 0.36
C SER A 41 -13.28 12.51 1.00
N ASN A 42 -12.81 13.38 1.90
CA ASN A 42 -13.61 14.46 2.50
C ASN A 42 -14.95 13.99 3.11
N GLY A 43 -14.93 12.90 3.88
CA GLY A 43 -16.14 12.35 4.53
C GLY A 43 -17.11 11.66 3.56
N ILE A 44 -16.74 11.48 2.29
CA ILE A 44 -17.54 10.78 1.29
C ILE A 44 -16.81 9.52 0.83
N MET A 45 -17.47 8.37 0.95
CA MET A 45 -17.06 7.12 0.32
C MET A 45 -17.88 6.86 -0.93
N ASN A 46 -17.23 6.41 -2.00
CA ASN A 46 -17.88 5.87 -3.20
C ASN A 46 -17.46 4.42 -3.40
N ILE A 47 -18.46 3.55 -3.54
CA ILE A 47 -18.32 2.12 -3.80
C ILE A 47 -18.93 1.83 -5.17
N THR A 48 -18.17 1.18 -6.05
CA THR A 48 -18.64 0.78 -7.39
C THR A 48 -18.27 -0.67 -7.63
N GLY A 49 -19.27 -1.51 -7.91
CA GLY A 49 -19.09 -2.90 -8.34
C GLY A 49 -18.96 -3.00 -9.86
N ASN A 50 -18.06 -3.86 -10.32
CA ASN A 50 -17.83 -4.10 -11.75
C ASN A 50 -18.86 -5.05 -12.38
N LYS A 51 -19.65 -5.75 -11.54
CA LYS A 51 -20.67 -6.71 -11.96
C LYS A 51 -22.02 -6.39 -11.31
N GLN A 52 -23.05 -7.09 -11.76
CA GLN A 52 -24.42 -6.99 -11.24
C GLN A 52 -24.50 -7.28 -9.73
N ASN A 53 -23.71 -8.24 -9.24
CA ASN A 53 -23.69 -8.64 -7.83
C ASN A 53 -22.28 -8.45 -7.26
N SER A 54 -22.21 -7.82 -6.10
CA SER A 54 -20.98 -7.55 -5.37
C SER A 54 -21.07 -8.12 -3.96
N VAL A 55 -20.03 -8.82 -3.53
CA VAL A 55 -19.89 -9.30 -2.16
C VAL A 55 -18.68 -8.61 -1.56
N ILE A 56 -18.89 -7.81 -0.52
CA ILE A 56 -17.88 -6.95 0.09
C ILE A 56 -17.77 -7.31 1.57
N GLN A 57 -16.55 -7.62 1.99
CA GLN A 57 -16.17 -7.91 3.37
C GLN A 57 -15.58 -6.66 4.00
N TRP A 58 -15.94 -6.35 5.25
CA TRP A 58 -15.48 -5.17 5.97
C TRP A 58 -14.76 -5.58 7.25
N GLY A 59 -13.43 -5.52 7.24
CA GLY A 59 -12.61 -5.90 8.39
C GLY A 59 -12.56 -4.84 9.50
N GLY A 60 -12.80 -3.58 9.15
CA GLY A 60 -12.73 -2.41 10.03
C GLY A 60 -14.07 -1.94 10.59
N GLY A 61 -15.15 -2.68 10.32
CA GLY A 61 -16.51 -2.23 10.63
C GLY A 61 -17.17 -1.43 9.51
N PHE A 62 -18.47 -1.20 9.67
CA PHE A 62 -19.28 -0.41 8.74
C PHE A 62 -20.08 0.62 9.55
N ASN A 63 -19.51 1.81 9.71
CA ASN A 63 -20.12 2.94 10.39
C ASN A 63 -20.16 4.13 9.42
N ILE A 64 -21.10 5.05 9.63
CA ILE A 64 -21.20 6.30 8.88
C ILE A 64 -21.54 7.39 9.89
N ALA A 65 -20.62 8.28 10.21
CA ALA A 65 -20.88 9.31 11.19
C ALA A 65 -21.73 10.46 10.62
N ASN A 66 -22.26 11.28 11.52
CA ASN A 66 -23.01 12.47 11.13
C ASN A 66 -22.16 13.39 10.22
N GLY A 67 -22.73 13.81 9.09
CA GLY A 67 -22.03 14.60 8.07
C GLY A 67 -21.24 13.78 7.05
N GLU A 68 -21.05 12.47 7.27
CA GLU A 68 -20.42 11.57 6.31
C GLU A 68 -21.44 10.90 5.38
N THR A 69 -20.97 10.38 4.24
CA THR A 69 -21.82 9.73 3.25
C THR A 69 -21.12 8.55 2.59
N VAL A 70 -21.81 7.41 2.50
CA VAL A 70 -21.43 6.27 1.66
C VAL A 70 -22.36 6.21 0.45
N ASN A 71 -21.79 6.28 -0.75
CA ASN A 71 -22.51 6.18 -2.01
C ASN A 71 -22.20 4.87 -2.72
N PHE A 72 -23.22 4.05 -2.97
CA PHE A 72 -23.12 2.92 -3.88
C PHE A 72 -23.51 3.37 -5.29
N LYS A 73 -22.57 3.25 -6.23
CA LYS A 73 -22.74 3.65 -7.63
C LYS A 73 -23.26 2.49 -8.48
N GLY A 74 -23.50 2.75 -9.76
CA GLY A 74 -24.12 1.80 -10.68
C GLY A 74 -25.64 1.94 -10.71
N THR A 75 -26.29 1.06 -11.46
CA THR A 75 -27.75 1.06 -11.64
C THR A 75 -28.28 -0.34 -11.44
N ASN A 76 -29.28 -0.48 -10.58
CA ASN A 76 -29.93 -1.76 -10.25
C ASN A 76 -28.96 -2.86 -9.78
N GLN A 77 -27.78 -2.52 -9.27
CA GLN A 77 -26.77 -3.48 -8.78
C GLN A 77 -27.11 -3.98 -7.37
N ASN A 78 -26.55 -5.13 -7.00
CA ASN A 78 -26.71 -5.75 -5.68
C ASN A 78 -25.39 -5.67 -4.90
N TYR A 79 -25.42 -5.07 -3.70
CA TYR A 79 -24.26 -4.91 -2.83
C TYR A 79 -24.49 -5.60 -1.50
N LEU A 80 -23.90 -6.79 -1.35
CA LEU A 80 -23.87 -7.52 -0.08
C LEU A 80 -22.65 -7.11 0.72
N ASN A 81 -22.88 -6.45 1.85
CA ASN A 81 -21.85 -5.95 2.76
C ASN A 81 -21.87 -6.79 4.04
N ILE A 82 -20.75 -7.46 4.32
CA ILE A 82 -20.58 -8.31 5.50
C ILE A 82 -19.56 -7.67 6.41
N VAL A 83 -19.94 -7.46 7.66
CA VAL A 83 -19.13 -6.74 8.64
C VAL A 83 -18.48 -7.72 9.61
N TYR A 84 -17.14 -7.64 9.67
CA TYR A 84 -16.33 -8.26 10.70
C TYR A 84 -15.85 -7.16 11.65
N GLY A 85 -16.06 -7.36 12.94
CA GLY A 85 -15.78 -6.34 13.93
C GLY A 85 -16.37 -6.71 15.28
N SER A 86 -16.04 -5.93 16.30
CA SER A 86 -16.53 -6.14 17.66
C SER A 86 -17.76 -5.30 17.99
N LYS A 87 -18.14 -4.35 17.13
CA LYS A 87 -19.22 -3.38 17.40
C LYS A 87 -20.36 -3.49 16.40
N SER A 88 -21.53 -3.02 16.81
CA SER A 88 -22.66 -2.78 15.91
C SER A 88 -22.29 -1.78 14.81
N SER A 89 -23.02 -1.83 13.71
CA SER A 89 -22.94 -0.82 12.66
C SER A 89 -23.77 0.40 13.05
N HIS A 90 -23.14 1.57 13.15
CA HIS A 90 -23.78 2.84 13.44
C HIS A 90 -23.90 3.69 12.17
N ILE A 91 -25.14 3.92 11.72
CA ILE A 91 -25.46 4.77 10.57
C ILE A 91 -26.07 6.07 11.11
N ASP A 92 -25.22 7.03 11.41
CA ASP A 92 -25.58 8.38 11.88
C ASP A 92 -25.51 9.44 10.76
N GLY A 93 -24.83 9.12 9.65
CA GLY A 93 -24.81 9.89 8.40
C GLY A 93 -25.67 9.27 7.30
N LYS A 94 -25.22 9.36 6.04
CA LYS A 94 -26.02 8.93 4.88
C LYS A 94 -25.47 7.68 4.20
N LEU A 95 -26.35 6.70 3.96
CA LEU A 95 -26.09 5.57 3.06
C LEU A 95 -26.99 5.72 1.83
N GLU A 96 -26.38 6.04 0.69
CA GLU A 96 -27.06 6.33 -0.57
C GLU A 96 -26.82 5.21 -1.59
N GLY A 97 -27.83 4.36 -1.78
CA GLY A 97 -27.86 3.27 -2.76
C GLY A 97 -28.49 3.62 -4.11
N GLY A 98 -29.29 4.70 -4.19
CA GLY A 98 -29.92 5.12 -5.45
C GLY A 98 -30.94 4.11 -5.99
N SER A 99 -30.67 3.50 -7.14
CA SER A 99 -31.47 2.39 -7.70
C SER A 99 -30.91 1.00 -7.34
N ASN A 100 -29.80 0.94 -6.61
CA ASN A 100 -29.17 -0.30 -6.21
C ASN A 100 -29.85 -0.92 -4.99
N ASN A 101 -29.60 -2.21 -4.78
CA ASN A 101 -30.05 -2.98 -3.63
C ASN A 101 -28.90 -3.13 -2.64
N ILE A 102 -29.13 -2.72 -1.39
CA ILE A 102 -28.13 -2.72 -0.33
C ILE A 102 -28.50 -3.74 0.73
N PHE A 103 -27.57 -4.66 0.97
CA PHE A 103 -27.66 -5.66 2.02
C PHE A 103 -26.50 -5.43 2.99
N LEU A 104 -26.81 -5.22 4.27
CA LEU A 104 -25.84 -5.00 5.33
C LEU A 104 -26.01 -6.05 6.43
N ILE A 105 -24.95 -6.82 6.66
CA ILE A 105 -24.91 -7.94 7.58
C ILE A 105 -23.90 -7.64 8.69
N ASN A 106 -24.35 -7.49 9.94
CA ASN A 106 -23.48 -7.33 11.10
C ASN A 106 -24.05 -8.08 12.32
N PRO A 107 -23.48 -9.25 12.69
CA PRO A 107 -23.93 -10.04 13.85
C PRO A 107 -23.93 -9.30 15.19
N ASN A 108 -23.13 -8.24 15.32
CA ASN A 108 -23.12 -7.40 16.52
C ASN A 108 -24.34 -6.48 16.61
N GLY A 109 -25.12 -6.31 15.56
CA GLY A 109 -26.29 -5.43 15.51
C GLY A 109 -26.11 -4.23 14.58
N ILE A 110 -27.22 -3.55 14.30
CA ILE A 110 -27.27 -2.39 13.41
C ILE A 110 -28.14 -1.31 14.03
N VAL A 111 -27.62 -0.08 14.09
CA VAL A 111 -28.32 1.10 14.58
C VAL A 111 -28.35 2.14 13.47
N VAL A 112 -29.54 2.54 13.04
CA VAL A 112 -29.73 3.75 12.23
C VAL A 112 -30.06 4.87 13.20
N GLY A 113 -29.09 5.73 13.50
CA GLY A 113 -29.24 6.77 14.51
C GLY A 113 -30.21 7.87 14.08
N LYS A 114 -30.60 8.75 15.02
CA LYS A 114 -31.62 9.78 14.78
C LYS A 114 -31.31 10.74 13.61
N GLY A 115 -30.02 10.99 13.37
CA GLY A 115 -29.54 11.82 12.26
C GLY A 115 -29.25 11.04 10.98
N GLY A 116 -29.30 9.72 11.05
CA GLY A 116 -28.93 8.82 9.98
C GLY A 116 -30.04 8.56 8.98
N SER A 117 -29.63 8.28 7.74
CA SER A 117 -30.55 7.89 6.68
C SER A 117 -29.96 6.80 5.79
N ILE A 118 -30.81 5.86 5.39
CA ILE A 118 -30.51 4.85 4.37
C ILE A 118 -31.54 5.00 3.25
N SER A 119 -31.09 5.21 2.01
CA SER A 119 -31.97 5.30 0.83
C SER A 119 -31.47 4.39 -0.29
N ALA A 120 -32.27 3.43 -0.74
CA ALA A 120 -31.91 2.50 -1.80
C ALA A 120 -33.17 1.97 -2.53
N ASN A 121 -32.98 1.16 -3.59
CA ASN A 121 -34.11 0.42 -4.15
C ASN A 121 -34.58 -0.67 -3.17
N ARG A 122 -33.65 -1.43 -2.61
CA ARG A 122 -33.92 -2.36 -1.51
C ARG A 122 -32.96 -2.14 -0.36
N VAL A 123 -33.47 -2.22 0.85
CA VAL A 123 -32.67 -2.16 2.08
C VAL A 123 -32.87 -3.44 2.87
N PHE A 124 -31.80 -4.19 3.10
CA PHE A 124 -31.80 -5.40 3.89
C PHE A 124 -30.78 -5.26 5.02
N LEU A 125 -31.23 -5.20 6.26
CA LEU A 125 -30.38 -5.08 7.44
C LEU A 125 -30.51 -6.36 8.28
N SER A 126 -29.40 -7.05 8.51
CA SER A 126 -29.39 -8.29 9.29
C SER A 126 -28.33 -8.31 10.37
N ALA A 127 -28.76 -8.65 11.58
CA ALA A 127 -27.90 -9.01 12.71
C ALA A 127 -27.71 -10.53 12.86
N SER A 128 -28.03 -11.29 11.82
CA SER A 128 -27.64 -12.69 11.63
C SER A 128 -26.57 -12.80 10.54
N SER A 129 -25.60 -13.69 10.74
CA SER A 129 -24.53 -13.93 9.77
C SER A 129 -25.00 -14.70 8.53
N ILE A 130 -24.12 -14.76 7.53
CA ILE A 130 -24.29 -15.48 6.27
C ILE A 130 -23.14 -16.49 6.10
N GLY A 131 -23.39 -17.61 5.40
CA GLY A 131 -22.36 -18.61 5.09
C GLY A 131 -21.69 -18.34 3.74
N ASP A 132 -20.49 -18.92 3.53
CA ASP A 132 -19.75 -18.85 2.26
C ASP A 132 -20.55 -19.39 1.06
N LYS A 133 -21.31 -20.48 1.26
CA LYS A 133 -22.21 -21.01 0.24
C LYS A 133 -23.22 -19.96 -0.23
N GLU A 134 -23.90 -19.29 0.70
CA GLU A 134 -24.92 -18.29 0.38
C GLU A 134 -24.31 -17.02 -0.21
N MET A 135 -23.11 -16.62 0.23
CA MET A 135 -22.35 -15.51 -0.38
C MET A 135 -21.95 -15.84 -1.83
N LYS A 136 -21.53 -17.08 -2.11
CA LYS A 136 -21.23 -17.54 -3.46
C LYS A 136 -22.49 -17.53 -4.35
N GLU A 137 -23.60 -18.08 -3.86
CA GLU A 137 -24.89 -18.05 -4.56
C GLU A 137 -25.33 -16.61 -4.87
N PHE A 138 -25.12 -15.69 -3.93
CA PHE A 138 -25.38 -14.26 -4.14
C PHE A 138 -24.48 -13.65 -5.23
N ALA A 139 -23.18 -13.93 -5.21
CA ALA A 139 -22.25 -13.43 -6.23
C ALA A 139 -22.66 -13.91 -7.64
N GLU A 140 -23.11 -15.16 -7.76
CA GLU A 140 -23.47 -15.78 -9.04
C GLU A 140 -24.84 -15.30 -9.57
N SER A 141 -25.83 -15.11 -8.69
CA SER A 141 -27.24 -14.94 -9.12
C SER A 141 -28.00 -13.76 -8.47
N GLY A 142 -27.42 -13.13 -7.45
CA GLY A 142 -28.08 -12.13 -6.61
C GLY A 142 -28.91 -12.76 -5.47
N GLY A 143 -28.84 -14.08 -5.29
CA GLY A 143 -29.63 -14.86 -4.34
C GLY A 143 -30.96 -15.34 -4.93
N GLU A 144 -31.84 -15.89 -4.09
CA GLU A 144 -33.21 -16.23 -4.54
C GLU A 144 -33.95 -14.97 -5.02
N LYS A 145 -34.70 -15.07 -6.11
CA LYS A 145 -35.39 -13.93 -6.75
C LYS A 145 -36.54 -13.37 -5.90
N THR A 146 -37.00 -14.10 -4.89
CA THR A 146 -38.00 -13.65 -3.91
C THR A 146 -37.29 -12.95 -2.76
N PHE A 147 -37.33 -11.62 -2.79
CA PHE A 147 -36.77 -10.77 -1.74
C PHE A 147 -37.88 -10.40 -0.76
N GLY A 148 -37.62 -10.57 0.53
CA GLY A 148 -38.47 -10.02 1.59
C GLY A 148 -39.92 -10.53 1.65
N LEU A 149 -40.32 -11.58 0.92
CA LEU A 149 -41.69 -12.10 1.00
C LEU A 149 -41.68 -13.52 1.57
N GLY A 150 -42.23 -13.70 2.78
CA GLY A 150 -42.43 -15.02 3.38
C GLY A 150 -41.21 -15.61 4.11
N VAL A 151 -41.14 -16.95 4.10
CA VAL A 151 -40.06 -17.74 4.72
C VAL A 151 -38.78 -17.85 3.88
N ASN A 152 -38.82 -17.41 2.62
CA ASN A 152 -37.69 -17.51 1.67
C ASN A 152 -36.98 -16.14 1.56
N LEU A 153 -36.16 -15.84 2.57
CA LEU A 153 -35.37 -14.60 2.60
C LEU A 153 -34.16 -14.70 1.67
N SER A 154 -33.92 -13.64 0.89
CA SER A 154 -32.74 -13.49 0.04
C SER A 154 -31.98 -12.20 0.40
N PRO A 155 -30.66 -12.25 0.68
CA PRO A 155 -29.84 -13.45 0.76
C PRO A 155 -30.28 -14.39 1.89
N VAL A 156 -30.01 -15.68 1.72
CA VAL A 156 -30.24 -16.68 2.78
C VAL A 156 -29.24 -16.39 3.90
N ILE A 157 -29.75 -16.26 5.11
CA ILE A 157 -28.96 -16.00 6.33
C ILE A 157 -29.05 -17.19 7.29
N LYS A 158 -28.14 -17.24 8.25
CA LYS A 158 -28.19 -18.23 9.32
C LYS A 158 -29.46 -18.04 10.17
N THR A 159 -29.84 -19.08 10.89
CA THR A 159 -31.06 -19.06 11.71
C THR A 159 -30.87 -18.31 13.04
N LYS A 160 -29.63 -18.24 13.53
CA LYS A 160 -29.29 -17.61 14.79
C LYS A 160 -29.39 -16.08 14.68
N LEU A 161 -30.22 -15.48 15.53
CA LEU A 161 -30.38 -14.03 15.65
C LEU A 161 -29.58 -13.57 16.87
N ASN A 162 -28.41 -12.96 16.66
CA ASN A 162 -27.52 -12.54 17.75
C ASN A 162 -27.83 -11.11 18.19
N GLY A 163 -27.58 -10.15 17.30
CA GLY A 163 -27.69 -8.72 17.60
C GLY A 163 -29.06 -8.14 17.35
N ASN A 164 -29.24 -6.90 17.80
CA ASN A 164 -30.47 -6.14 17.62
C ASN A 164 -30.40 -5.22 16.39
N VAL A 165 -31.55 -4.87 15.85
CA VAL A 165 -31.69 -3.83 14.82
C VAL A 165 -32.56 -2.69 15.36
N VAL A 166 -31.99 -1.51 15.48
CA VAL A 166 -32.66 -0.32 16.02
C VAL A 166 -32.68 0.78 14.97
N ASN A 167 -33.88 1.27 14.61
CA ASN A 167 -34.04 2.40 13.70
C ASN A 167 -34.58 3.62 14.44
N LEU A 168 -33.77 4.65 14.58
CA LEU A 168 -34.14 5.96 15.11
C LEU A 168 -34.15 7.05 14.02
N GLY A 169 -33.60 6.74 12.84
CA GLY A 169 -33.48 7.65 11.70
C GLY A 169 -34.53 7.37 10.62
N VAL A 170 -34.11 7.47 9.35
CA VAL A 170 -34.99 7.22 8.19
C VAL A 170 -34.43 6.10 7.33
N ILE A 171 -35.25 5.07 7.10
CA ILE A 171 -34.95 4.01 6.13
C ILE A 171 -35.95 4.12 4.97
N GLU A 172 -35.44 4.28 3.76
CA GLU A 172 -36.22 4.33 2.53
C GLU A 172 -35.72 3.24 1.57
N GLY A 173 -36.51 2.18 1.41
CA GLY A 173 -36.32 1.18 0.37
C GLY A 173 -37.43 1.33 -0.65
N LYS A 174 -37.16 1.90 -1.83
CA LYS A 174 -38.21 2.20 -2.83
C LYS A 174 -39.08 0.98 -3.10
N SER A 175 -38.46 -0.18 -3.33
CA SER A 175 -39.15 -1.45 -3.47
C SER A 175 -39.42 -2.10 -2.11
N ASP A 176 -38.36 -2.50 -1.39
CA ASP A 176 -38.48 -3.35 -0.20
C ASP A 176 -37.56 -2.91 0.94
N VAL A 177 -38.04 -3.07 2.17
CA VAL A 177 -37.24 -2.98 3.39
C VAL A 177 -37.37 -4.29 4.18
N THR A 178 -36.24 -4.86 4.59
CA THR A 178 -36.18 -6.07 5.42
C THR A 178 -35.27 -5.85 6.63
N LEU A 179 -35.78 -6.06 7.85
CA LEU A 179 -34.98 -5.99 9.08
C LEU A 179 -34.94 -7.35 9.77
N ILE A 180 -33.75 -7.78 10.19
CA ILE A 180 -33.54 -9.06 10.83
C ILE A 180 -32.66 -8.88 12.07
N GLY A 181 -33.16 -9.27 13.23
CA GLY A 181 -32.41 -9.16 14.48
C GLY A 181 -33.06 -9.97 15.60
N ASN A 182 -32.33 -10.17 16.71
CA ASN A 182 -32.90 -10.78 17.90
C ASN A 182 -34.11 -9.95 18.38
N GLU A 183 -33.87 -8.66 18.59
CA GLU A 183 -34.93 -7.66 18.74
C GLU A 183 -34.86 -6.62 17.63
N VAL A 184 -36.03 -6.19 17.17
CA VAL A 184 -36.19 -5.09 16.20
C VAL A 184 -37.03 -3.99 16.83
N ALA A 185 -36.53 -2.77 16.82
CA ALA A 185 -37.25 -1.61 17.33
C ALA A 185 -37.06 -0.36 16.47
N ASN A 186 -38.05 0.54 16.53
CA ASN A 186 -38.00 1.84 15.88
C ASN A 186 -38.10 3.03 16.86
N TYR A 187 -37.73 2.85 18.13
CA TYR A 187 -37.75 3.93 19.12
C TYR A 187 -36.65 3.77 20.17
N ASP A 188 -36.39 4.84 20.92
CA ASP A 188 -35.47 4.82 22.06
C ASP A 188 -36.13 5.30 23.37
N LYS A 189 -35.34 5.28 24.46
CA LYS A 189 -35.73 5.78 25.79
C LYS A 189 -36.13 7.26 25.82
N ASN A 190 -35.72 8.04 24.82
CA ASN A 190 -35.99 9.47 24.74
C ASN A 190 -37.19 9.78 23.83
N LEU A 191 -37.96 8.75 23.43
CA LEU A 191 -39.11 8.87 22.53
C LEU A 191 -38.73 9.35 21.12
N ASN A 192 -37.46 9.22 20.72
CA ASN A 192 -37.11 9.32 19.30
C ASN A 192 -37.75 8.13 18.58
N ILE A 193 -38.35 8.37 17.41
CA ILE A 193 -39.02 7.33 16.63
C ILE A 193 -38.48 7.37 15.19
N GLY A 194 -37.92 6.25 14.75
CA GLY A 194 -37.45 6.07 13.39
C GLY A 194 -38.58 5.79 12.41
N LYS A 195 -38.36 6.18 11.15
CA LYS A 195 -39.30 6.06 10.04
C LYS A 195 -38.83 5.01 9.05
N ILE A 196 -39.78 4.28 8.48
CA ILE A 196 -39.56 3.34 7.37
C ILE A 196 -40.50 3.74 6.23
N LYS A 197 -39.95 3.84 5.01
CA LYS A 197 -40.69 4.11 3.78
C LYS A 197 -40.39 3.01 2.77
N SER A 198 -41.44 2.44 2.18
CA SER A 198 -41.34 1.35 1.21
C SER A 198 -42.62 1.29 0.37
N ASP A 199 -42.50 1.03 -0.94
CA ASP A 199 -43.67 0.83 -1.81
C ASP A 199 -44.32 -0.53 -1.52
N ASN A 200 -43.52 -1.56 -1.25
CA ASN A 200 -44.01 -2.84 -0.77
C ASN A 200 -44.12 -2.87 0.76
N PRO A 201 -44.96 -3.75 1.31
CA PRO A 201 -45.02 -3.97 2.75
C PRO A 201 -43.65 -4.32 3.35
N PHE A 202 -43.39 -3.79 4.55
CA PHE A 202 -42.15 -4.00 5.28
C PHE A 202 -42.04 -5.43 5.82
N SER A 203 -40.84 -6.02 5.78
CA SER A 203 -40.58 -7.40 6.16
C SER A 203 -39.66 -7.51 7.35
N VAL A 204 -40.01 -8.38 8.29
CA VAL A 204 -39.23 -8.58 9.52
C VAL A 204 -39.04 -10.05 9.86
N ARG A 205 -37.85 -10.36 10.41
CA ARG A 205 -37.57 -11.62 11.11
C ARG A 205 -36.94 -11.31 12.45
N ALA A 206 -37.67 -11.52 13.53
CA ALA A 206 -37.20 -11.26 14.88
C ALA A 206 -37.75 -12.22 15.92
N ASN A 207 -37.06 -12.35 17.05
CA ASN A 207 -37.62 -12.98 18.26
C ASN A 207 -38.61 -12.03 18.93
N SER A 208 -38.29 -10.73 18.98
CA SER A 208 -39.19 -9.69 19.48
C SER A 208 -39.25 -8.48 18.54
N LEU A 209 -40.46 -8.02 18.23
CA LEU A 209 -40.68 -6.78 17.48
C LEU A 209 -41.36 -5.76 18.39
N TYR A 210 -40.70 -4.63 18.63
CA TYR A 210 -41.27 -3.49 19.34
C TYR A 210 -41.41 -2.30 18.39
N TYR A 211 -42.63 -2.09 17.87
CA TYR A 211 -42.87 -1.04 16.89
C TYR A 211 -43.78 0.06 17.43
N ALA A 212 -43.24 1.28 17.51
CA ALA A 212 -43.96 2.49 17.86
C ALA A 212 -44.78 3.02 16.67
N HIS A 213 -46.11 3.05 16.82
CA HIS A 213 -47.05 3.37 15.74
C HIS A 213 -47.34 4.89 15.62
N ASP A 214 -46.42 5.65 15.06
CA ASP A 214 -46.73 7.01 14.57
C ASP A 214 -47.01 7.05 13.05
N PHE A 215 -46.82 5.91 12.35
CA PHE A 215 -46.97 5.80 10.89
C PHE A 215 -47.67 4.49 10.52
N GLY A 216 -48.61 4.55 9.57
CA GLY A 216 -49.28 3.35 9.06
C GLY A 216 -48.30 2.42 8.37
N ILE A 217 -48.06 1.24 8.94
CA ILE A 217 -47.24 0.19 8.32
C ILE A 217 -48.17 -0.82 7.67
N ASN A 218 -47.84 -1.21 6.44
CA ASN A 218 -48.28 -2.49 5.89
C ASN A 218 -47.14 -3.49 6.08
N LEU A 219 -47.37 -4.57 6.83
CA LEU A 219 -46.41 -5.68 6.95
C LEU A 219 -46.61 -6.69 5.82
N ALA A 220 -45.52 -7.23 5.29
CA ALA A 220 -45.59 -8.23 4.22
C ALA A 220 -46.22 -9.54 4.72
N ALA A 221 -47.11 -10.11 3.91
CA ALA A 221 -47.67 -11.43 4.15
C ALA A 221 -46.54 -12.47 4.26
N GLY A 222 -46.56 -13.26 5.33
CA GLY A 222 -45.53 -14.26 5.61
C GLY A 222 -44.25 -13.72 6.27
N SER A 223 -44.22 -12.45 6.70
CA SER A 223 -43.21 -11.97 7.65
C SER A 223 -43.14 -12.94 8.84
N SER A 224 -41.99 -13.58 9.02
CA SER A 224 -41.80 -14.64 10.01
C SER A 224 -41.39 -14.03 11.35
N ASN A 225 -42.39 -13.51 12.05
CA ASN A 225 -42.26 -13.23 13.48
C ASN A 225 -42.30 -14.56 14.23
N PHE A 226 -41.16 -14.98 14.80
CA PHE A 226 -41.07 -16.21 15.59
C PHE A 226 -41.40 -15.99 17.07
N GLY A 227 -41.72 -14.75 17.48
CA GLY A 227 -42.12 -14.41 18.84
C GLY A 227 -43.13 -13.25 18.91
N THR A 228 -42.99 -12.37 19.90
CA THR A 228 -44.05 -11.44 20.29
C THR A 228 -44.03 -10.14 19.47
N GLN A 229 -45.17 -9.79 18.88
CA GLN A 229 -45.36 -8.48 18.25
C GLN A 229 -45.98 -7.52 19.26
N HIS A 230 -45.35 -6.37 19.42
CA HIS A 230 -45.91 -5.29 20.21
C HIS A 230 -46.08 -4.03 19.36
N TYR A 231 -47.32 -3.54 19.33
CA TYR A 231 -47.70 -2.26 18.76
C TYR A 231 -48.22 -1.37 19.87
N SER A 232 -47.49 -0.32 20.20
CA SER A 232 -47.87 0.63 21.25
C SER A 232 -47.23 1.98 20.95
N PRO A 233 -47.72 3.11 21.48
CA PRO A 233 -46.98 4.35 21.41
C PRO A 233 -45.62 4.19 22.09
N ALA A 234 -44.58 4.89 21.62
CA ALA A 234 -43.25 4.80 22.23
C ALA A 234 -43.30 5.08 23.74
N SER A 235 -44.12 6.05 24.17
CA SER A 235 -44.32 6.38 25.59
C SER A 235 -44.78 5.20 26.45
N GLN A 236 -45.62 4.33 25.90
CA GLN A 236 -46.08 3.13 26.60
C GLN A 236 -44.95 2.12 26.72
N PHE A 237 -44.16 1.88 25.67
CA PHE A 237 -43.00 1.00 25.76
C PHE A 237 -41.98 1.47 26.78
N VAL A 238 -41.63 2.77 26.74
CA VAL A 238 -40.72 3.40 27.69
C VAL A 238 -41.24 3.26 29.12
N SER A 239 -42.54 3.52 29.36
CA SER A 239 -43.14 3.39 30.69
C SER A 239 -43.13 1.96 31.24
N GLN A 240 -43.12 0.96 30.36
CA GLN A 240 -43.04 -0.45 30.69
C GLN A 240 -41.59 -0.96 30.79
N GLY A 241 -40.59 -0.10 30.61
CA GLY A 241 -39.17 -0.49 30.59
C GLY A 241 -38.79 -1.35 29.38
N LYS A 242 -39.63 -1.41 28.35
CA LYS A 242 -39.35 -2.11 27.09
C LYS A 242 -38.51 -1.18 26.24
N ILE A 243 -37.19 -1.30 26.30
CA ILE A 243 -36.24 -0.54 25.49
C ILE A 243 -35.28 -1.53 24.85
N VAL A 244 -35.19 -1.51 23.52
CA VAL A 244 -34.18 -2.30 22.80
C VAL A 244 -32.87 -1.51 22.80
N SER A 245 -31.84 -2.08 23.38
CA SER A 245 -30.50 -1.50 23.39
C SER A 245 -29.70 -1.93 22.17
N GLU A 246 -28.72 -1.11 21.80
CA GLU A 246 -27.67 -1.56 20.88
C GLU A 246 -26.96 -2.78 21.46
N THR A 247 -26.43 -3.60 20.56
CA THR A 247 -25.63 -4.76 20.91
C THR A 247 -24.20 -4.57 20.42
N SER A 248 -23.27 -5.27 21.03
CA SER A 248 -21.85 -5.28 20.66
C SER A 248 -21.21 -6.55 21.20
N ASN A 249 -20.05 -6.91 20.67
CA ASN A 249 -19.25 -8.04 21.11
C ASN A 249 -19.98 -9.40 21.02
N LEU A 250 -20.90 -9.53 20.06
CA LEU A 250 -21.70 -10.75 19.84
C LEU A 250 -21.16 -11.66 18.74
N ILE A 251 -20.18 -11.18 17.97
CA ILE A 251 -19.53 -11.99 16.93
C ILE A 251 -18.86 -13.23 17.54
N THR A 252 -19.00 -14.37 16.88
CA THR A 252 -18.32 -15.61 17.23
C THR A 252 -17.60 -16.22 16.03
N SER A 253 -16.80 -17.26 16.27
CA SER A 253 -16.13 -17.99 15.18
C SER A 253 -17.09 -18.58 14.14
N THR A 254 -18.36 -18.83 14.50
CA THR A 254 -19.36 -19.30 13.53
C THR A 254 -19.82 -18.21 12.57
N ASP A 255 -19.53 -16.94 12.86
CA ASP A 255 -19.88 -15.82 11.99
C ASP A 255 -18.75 -15.47 11.01
N ILE A 256 -17.55 -16.01 11.22
CA ILE A 256 -16.36 -15.77 10.40
C ILE A 256 -16.10 -17.02 9.56
N ASP A 257 -16.28 -16.89 8.25
CA ASP A 257 -16.08 -18.02 7.35
C ASP A 257 -14.60 -18.23 7.01
N ALA A 258 -14.14 -19.47 7.17
CA ALA A 258 -12.77 -19.87 6.92
C ALA A 258 -12.34 -19.66 5.45
N ASN A 259 -13.23 -19.93 4.50
CA ASN A 259 -12.93 -19.79 3.07
C ASN A 259 -12.73 -18.32 2.70
N VAL A 260 -13.53 -17.43 3.29
CA VAL A 260 -13.41 -15.98 3.10
C VAL A 260 -12.08 -15.48 3.62
N MET A 261 -11.72 -15.80 4.86
CA MET A 261 -10.46 -15.39 5.46
C MET A 261 -9.28 -15.92 4.65
N ASN A 262 -9.27 -17.22 4.34
CA ASN A 262 -8.22 -17.85 3.54
C ASN A 262 -8.10 -17.20 2.16
N SER A 263 -9.21 -16.90 1.48
CA SER A 263 -9.18 -16.21 0.18
C SER A 263 -8.50 -14.85 0.27
N ILE A 264 -8.81 -14.06 1.30
CA ILE A 264 -8.22 -12.73 1.49
C ILE A 264 -6.72 -12.82 1.76
N PHE A 265 -6.29 -13.73 2.64
CA PHE A 265 -4.87 -13.93 2.92
C PHE A 265 -4.10 -14.47 1.71
N ASN A 266 -4.71 -15.37 0.93
CA ASN A 266 -4.08 -15.95 -0.25
C ASN A 266 -3.77 -14.92 -1.33
N ASP A 267 -4.50 -13.80 -1.38
CA ASP A 267 -4.19 -12.70 -2.29
C ASP A 267 -2.81 -12.08 -2.03
N LEU A 268 -2.22 -12.29 -0.85
CA LEU A 268 -0.89 -11.79 -0.49
C LEU A 268 0.22 -12.85 -0.61
N LYS A 269 -0.15 -14.12 -0.81
CA LYS A 269 0.78 -15.26 -0.78
C LYS A 269 1.35 -15.56 -2.15
N PHE A 270 2.18 -14.64 -2.65
CA PHE A 270 2.93 -14.84 -3.90
C PHE A 270 4.26 -14.09 -3.87
N ASN A 271 5.25 -14.62 -4.58
CA ASN A 271 6.51 -13.91 -4.75
C ASN A 271 6.30 -12.74 -5.71
N SER A 272 6.77 -11.57 -5.29
CA SER A 272 6.61 -10.34 -6.06
C SER A 272 7.90 -9.55 -6.10
N SER A 273 7.99 -8.63 -7.06
CA SER A 273 9.08 -7.68 -7.11
C SER A 273 8.61 -6.29 -7.53
N VAL A 274 9.39 -5.28 -7.17
CA VAL A 274 9.20 -3.88 -7.56
C VAL A 274 10.56 -3.27 -7.94
N ASN A 275 10.58 -2.29 -8.84
CA ASN A 275 11.81 -1.58 -9.21
C ASN A 275 11.82 -0.18 -8.57
N ILE A 276 12.96 0.24 -8.00
CA ILE A 276 13.13 1.57 -7.40
C ILE A 276 12.85 2.74 -8.38
N GLU A 277 12.98 2.50 -9.69
CA GLU A 277 12.66 3.49 -10.72
C GLU A 277 11.16 3.82 -10.78
N ASP A 278 10.31 2.85 -10.44
CA ASP A 278 8.85 2.98 -10.46
C ASP A 278 8.20 2.06 -9.43
N LEU A 279 8.07 2.56 -8.21
CA LEU A 279 7.46 1.85 -7.08
C LEU A 279 5.94 1.62 -7.23
N SER A 280 5.33 2.10 -8.32
CA SER A 280 3.93 1.80 -8.64
C SER A 280 3.75 0.50 -9.43
N LYS A 281 4.84 -0.06 -9.99
CA LYS A 281 4.82 -1.25 -10.84
C LYS A 281 5.32 -2.48 -10.09
N PHE A 282 4.39 -3.36 -9.75
CA PHE A 282 4.68 -4.64 -9.12
C PHE A 282 4.62 -5.78 -10.13
N TYR A 283 5.49 -6.76 -9.96
CA TYR A 283 5.61 -7.91 -10.84
C TYR A 283 5.40 -9.20 -10.05
N LYS A 284 4.64 -10.13 -10.63
CA LYS A 284 4.48 -11.51 -10.17
C LYS A 284 5.05 -12.43 -11.23
N ASP A 285 6.04 -13.25 -10.87
CA ASP A 285 6.72 -14.16 -11.79
C ASP A 285 7.23 -13.46 -13.07
N GLY A 286 7.78 -12.25 -12.91
CA GLY A 286 8.27 -11.40 -14.01
C GLY A 286 7.19 -10.70 -14.83
N LYS A 287 5.90 -10.95 -14.57
CA LYS A 287 4.78 -10.29 -15.26
C LYS A 287 4.25 -9.13 -14.45
N LEU A 288 4.02 -7.99 -15.11
CA LEU A 288 3.45 -6.80 -14.49
C LEU A 288 2.02 -7.09 -14.01
N LEU A 289 1.72 -6.75 -12.76
CA LEU A 289 0.37 -6.80 -12.21
C LEU A 289 -0.51 -5.72 -12.84
N THR A 290 -1.77 -6.06 -13.10
CA THR A 290 -2.74 -5.11 -13.63
C THR A 290 -3.21 -4.13 -12.55
N ALA A 291 -3.85 -3.04 -12.95
CA ALA A 291 -4.46 -2.10 -12.01
C ALA A 291 -5.52 -2.79 -11.13
N ASP A 292 -6.30 -3.72 -11.69
CA ASP A 292 -7.33 -4.46 -10.96
C ASP A 292 -6.70 -5.44 -9.95
N ASP A 293 -5.58 -6.09 -10.30
CA ASP A 293 -4.82 -6.93 -9.37
C ASP A 293 -4.34 -6.10 -8.18
N LEU A 294 -3.76 -4.92 -8.43
CA LEU A 294 -3.28 -4.01 -7.39
C LEU A 294 -4.40 -3.49 -6.50
N VAL A 295 -5.56 -3.13 -7.08
CA VAL A 295 -6.75 -2.74 -6.32
C VAL A 295 -7.20 -3.88 -5.41
N SER A 296 -7.28 -5.10 -5.95
CA SER A 296 -7.67 -6.28 -5.19
C SER A 296 -6.69 -6.56 -4.04
N ILE A 297 -5.39 -6.53 -4.29
CA ILE A 297 -4.35 -6.72 -3.26
C ILE A 297 -4.46 -5.64 -2.19
N ASN A 298 -4.55 -4.37 -2.57
CA ASN A 298 -4.69 -3.27 -1.61
C ASN A 298 -5.92 -3.42 -0.72
N GLN A 299 -7.06 -3.84 -1.28
CA GLN A 299 -8.25 -4.13 -0.49
C GLN A 299 -8.03 -5.26 0.53
N SER A 300 -7.28 -6.32 0.17
CA SER A 300 -6.93 -7.39 1.11
C SER A 300 -6.02 -6.89 2.23
N MET A 301 -5.06 -6.03 1.89
CA MET A 301 -4.18 -5.39 2.86
C MET A 301 -4.96 -4.50 3.83
N ASP A 302 -5.87 -3.66 3.31
CA ASP A 302 -6.69 -2.77 4.12
C ASP A 302 -7.66 -3.56 5.00
N PHE A 303 -8.22 -4.66 4.51
CA PHE A 303 -9.03 -5.58 5.31
C PHE A 303 -8.23 -6.15 6.49
N ILE A 304 -7.04 -6.70 6.22
CA ILE A 304 -6.16 -7.31 7.24
C ILE A 304 -5.76 -6.27 8.29
N THR A 305 -5.30 -5.10 7.85
CA THR A 305 -4.87 -4.04 8.76
C THR A 305 -6.02 -3.53 9.63
N ALA A 306 -7.20 -3.29 9.04
CA ALA A 306 -8.34 -2.79 9.80
C ALA A 306 -8.88 -3.83 10.80
N LEU A 307 -8.94 -5.11 10.40
CA LEU A 307 -9.40 -6.18 11.26
C LEU A 307 -8.43 -6.46 12.40
N TYR A 308 -7.12 -6.47 12.12
CA TYR A 308 -6.09 -6.59 13.17
C TYR A 308 -6.18 -5.43 14.15
N GLY A 309 -6.25 -4.20 13.63
CA GLY A 309 -6.34 -2.99 14.44
C GLY A 309 -7.49 -3.04 15.45
N GLN A 310 -8.66 -3.50 15.03
CA GLN A 310 -9.78 -3.70 15.96
C GLN A 310 -9.53 -4.85 16.95
N ALA A 311 -9.10 -6.01 16.46
CA ALA A 311 -8.96 -7.21 17.28
C ALA A 311 -7.83 -7.12 18.32
N ASN A 312 -6.84 -6.27 18.08
CA ASN A 312 -5.72 -6.05 18.99
C ASN A 312 -6.09 -5.17 20.21
N LEU A 313 -7.23 -4.46 20.16
CA LEU A 313 -7.72 -3.68 21.30
C LEU A 313 -8.25 -4.59 22.40
N SER A 314 -7.86 -4.33 23.65
CA SER A 314 -8.26 -5.13 24.81
C SER A 314 -9.78 -5.18 25.02
N GLU A 315 -10.49 -4.09 24.70
CA GLU A 315 -11.95 -4.00 24.77
C GLU A 315 -12.70 -4.88 23.75
N ASN A 316 -11.97 -5.41 22.75
CA ASN A 316 -12.50 -6.22 21.64
C ASN A 316 -12.13 -7.70 21.78
N ALA A 317 -11.96 -8.18 23.02
CA ALA A 317 -11.60 -9.58 23.30
C ALA A 317 -12.50 -10.60 22.57
N SER A 318 -13.80 -10.35 22.46
CA SER A 318 -14.73 -11.23 21.73
C SER A 318 -14.39 -11.39 20.26
N LEU A 319 -13.95 -10.33 19.59
CA LEU A 319 -13.51 -10.40 18.19
C LEU A 319 -12.21 -11.20 18.08
N LYS A 320 -11.26 -10.96 18.98
CA LYS A 320 -10.02 -11.74 19.05
C LYS A 320 -10.30 -13.23 19.26
N THR A 321 -11.23 -13.57 20.15
CA THR A 321 -11.69 -14.95 20.35
C THR A 321 -12.42 -15.52 19.14
N ALA A 322 -13.26 -14.74 18.46
CA ALA A 322 -13.94 -15.17 17.24
C ALA A 322 -12.95 -15.48 16.10
N LEU A 323 -11.88 -14.70 16.01
CA LEU A 323 -10.80 -14.91 15.04
C LEU A 323 -9.95 -16.14 15.34
N ASN A 324 -9.88 -16.58 16.61
CA ASN A 324 -9.20 -17.78 17.11
C ASN A 324 -7.95 -18.20 16.30
N SER A 325 -8.13 -19.09 15.32
CA SER A 325 -7.08 -19.67 14.47
C SER A 325 -6.42 -18.71 13.48
N TYR A 326 -7.02 -17.55 13.24
CA TYR A 326 -6.56 -16.55 12.26
C TYR A 326 -5.81 -15.39 12.89
N TYR A 327 -5.92 -15.15 14.21
CA TYR A 327 -5.36 -13.95 14.83
C TYR A 327 -3.84 -13.86 14.63
N THR A 328 -3.12 -14.97 14.79
CA THR A 328 -1.66 -15.02 14.58
C THR A 328 -1.29 -14.71 13.13
N GLU A 329 -2.02 -15.24 12.16
CA GLU A 329 -1.78 -14.98 10.73
C GLU A 329 -2.16 -13.54 10.35
N LEU A 330 -3.21 -13.01 10.99
CA LEU A 330 -3.61 -11.61 10.87
C LEU A 330 -2.54 -10.67 11.43
N GLU A 331 -1.95 -11.00 12.56
CA GLU A 331 -0.83 -10.26 13.18
C GLU A 331 0.42 -10.27 12.31
N LYS A 332 0.87 -11.46 11.87
CA LYS A 332 2.01 -11.60 10.96
C LYS A 332 1.77 -10.83 9.66
N GLY A 333 0.58 -11.00 9.08
CA GLY A 333 0.12 -10.27 7.90
C GLY A 333 0.25 -8.77 8.13
N ASN A 334 -0.41 -8.21 9.15
CA ASN A 334 -0.35 -6.78 9.44
C ASN A 334 1.09 -6.27 9.61
N ASN A 335 1.93 -6.98 10.37
CA ASN A 335 3.31 -6.56 10.60
C ASN A 335 4.15 -6.56 9.32
N ALA A 336 3.96 -7.55 8.44
CA ALA A 336 4.60 -7.59 7.13
C ALA A 336 4.13 -6.42 6.24
N ILE A 337 2.83 -6.15 6.23
CA ILE A 337 2.19 -5.04 5.51
C ILE A 337 2.80 -3.70 5.94
N ASP A 338 2.82 -3.44 7.24
CA ASP A 338 3.32 -2.18 7.81
C ASP A 338 4.81 -2.00 7.51
N THR A 339 5.59 -3.07 7.66
CA THR A 339 7.03 -3.05 7.34
C THR A 339 7.25 -2.70 5.87
N VAL A 340 6.59 -3.41 4.94
CA VAL A 340 6.73 -3.18 3.50
C VAL A 340 6.31 -1.75 3.12
N LYS A 341 5.13 -1.29 3.57
CA LYS A 341 4.63 0.06 3.26
C LYS A 341 5.61 1.14 3.75
N ASN A 342 6.10 1.02 4.99
CA ASN A 342 7.02 2.00 5.56
C ASN A 342 8.38 2.00 4.84
N THR A 343 8.94 0.83 4.53
CA THR A 343 10.22 0.73 3.85
C THR A 343 10.15 1.21 2.39
N LEU A 344 9.08 0.89 1.66
CA LEU A 344 8.89 1.43 0.29
C LEU A 344 8.75 2.96 0.29
N SER A 345 8.08 3.54 1.30
CA SER A 345 8.01 5.00 1.47
C SER A 345 9.38 5.64 1.71
N GLN A 346 10.25 4.97 2.49
CA GLN A 346 11.63 5.42 2.67
C GLN A 346 12.44 5.35 1.36
N ILE A 347 12.32 4.26 0.60
CA ILE A 347 12.98 4.14 -0.72
C ILE A 347 12.52 5.25 -1.66
N ALA A 348 11.22 5.60 -1.66
CA ALA A 348 10.69 6.69 -2.47
C ALA A 348 11.34 8.05 -2.12
N LYS A 349 11.54 8.34 -0.84
CA LYS A 349 12.22 9.57 -0.38
C LYS A 349 13.68 9.60 -0.82
N ILE A 350 14.42 8.51 -0.61
CA ILE A 350 15.82 8.37 -1.05
C ILE A 350 15.93 8.54 -2.56
N THR A 351 14.98 8.00 -3.32
CA THR A 351 14.93 8.14 -4.79
C THR A 351 14.78 9.60 -5.21
N GLU A 352 13.95 10.37 -4.49
CA GLU A 352 13.76 11.79 -4.76
C GLU A 352 14.99 12.62 -4.37
N GLU A 353 15.62 12.30 -3.23
CA GLU A 353 16.90 12.91 -2.83
C GLU A 353 18.00 12.67 -3.87
N GLN A 354 18.14 11.44 -4.36
CA GLN A 354 19.08 11.11 -5.44
C GLN A 354 18.82 11.96 -6.70
N LYS A 355 17.56 12.10 -7.11
CA LYS A 355 17.18 12.92 -8.28
C LYS A 355 17.52 14.39 -8.07
N ASN A 356 17.30 14.92 -6.87
CA ASN A 356 17.62 16.30 -6.54
C ASN A 356 19.14 16.56 -6.57
N THR A 357 19.95 15.65 -6.03
CA THR A 357 21.42 15.76 -6.08
C THR A 357 21.94 15.64 -7.51
N GLN A 358 21.40 14.71 -8.31
CA GLN A 358 21.74 14.60 -9.74
C GLN A 358 21.39 15.89 -10.50
N LYS A 359 20.24 16.50 -10.19
CA LYS A 359 19.85 17.77 -10.80
C LYS A 359 20.82 18.90 -10.43
N ALA A 360 21.26 18.97 -9.18
CA ALA A 360 22.24 19.98 -8.76
C ALA A 360 23.57 19.86 -9.52
N TYR A 361 24.05 18.62 -9.73
CA TYR A 361 25.19 18.34 -10.59
C TYR A 361 24.94 18.76 -12.05
N ASP A 362 23.79 18.40 -12.63
CA ASP A 362 23.44 18.75 -14.00
C ASP A 362 23.38 20.28 -14.21
N ASP A 363 22.83 21.02 -13.24
CA ASP A 363 22.78 22.48 -13.27
C ASP A 363 24.20 23.09 -13.16
N ALA A 364 25.05 22.56 -12.28
CA ALA A 364 26.43 23.02 -12.14
C ALA A 364 27.25 22.77 -13.41
N LEU A 365 27.09 21.60 -14.03
CA LEU A 365 27.75 21.25 -15.29
C LEU A 365 27.29 22.15 -16.42
N ASN A 366 25.99 22.41 -16.54
CA ASN A 366 25.45 23.31 -17.55
C ASN A 366 26.01 24.73 -17.40
N ASN A 367 26.08 25.23 -16.16
CA ASN A 367 26.66 26.55 -15.87
C ASN A 367 28.15 26.61 -16.26
N TYR A 368 28.93 25.57 -15.96
CA TYR A 368 30.33 25.49 -16.34
C TYR A 368 30.52 25.40 -17.86
N ASN A 369 29.77 24.55 -18.55
CA ASN A 369 29.84 24.44 -20.00
C ASN A 369 29.47 25.75 -20.70
N THR A 370 28.46 26.46 -20.18
CA THR A 370 28.05 27.78 -20.71
C THR A 370 29.18 28.81 -20.61
N ILE A 371 29.89 28.88 -19.48
CA ILE A 371 31.00 29.84 -19.32
C ILE A 371 32.21 29.46 -20.15
N VAL A 372 32.49 28.16 -20.35
CA VAL A 372 33.53 27.68 -21.28
C VAL A 372 33.23 28.11 -22.73
N GLU A 373 31.97 28.00 -23.17
CA GLU A 373 31.57 28.47 -24.51
C GLU A 373 31.77 29.99 -24.68
N LEU A 374 31.42 30.79 -23.66
CA LEU A 374 31.63 32.23 -23.67
C LEU A 374 33.12 32.60 -23.70
N TYR A 375 33.93 31.92 -22.88
CA TYR A 375 35.38 32.09 -22.85
C TYR A 375 36.00 31.79 -24.22
N ASN A 376 35.64 30.66 -24.84
CA ASN A 376 36.14 30.28 -26.17
C ASN A 376 35.73 31.27 -27.26
N LYS A 377 34.54 31.88 -27.18
CA LYS A 377 34.12 32.95 -28.09
C LYS A 377 34.93 34.24 -27.88
N ALA A 378 35.15 34.66 -26.63
CA ALA A 378 35.94 35.84 -26.31
C ALA A 378 37.42 35.68 -26.75
N LEU A 379 37.96 34.46 -26.62
CA LEU A 379 39.30 34.09 -27.07
C LEU A 379 39.51 34.35 -28.57
N GLN A 380 38.49 34.13 -29.40
CA GLN A 380 38.53 34.40 -30.85
C GLN A 380 38.54 35.91 -31.18
N ILE A 381 37.95 36.73 -30.31
CA ILE A 381 37.81 38.18 -30.50
C ILE A 381 39.07 38.91 -30.00
N GLY A 382 39.76 38.36 -29.00
CA GLY A 382 41.04 38.89 -28.50
C GLY A 382 40.91 40.03 -27.47
N ASP A 383 39.77 40.19 -26.80
CA ASP A 383 39.60 41.19 -25.73
C ASP A 383 40.17 40.66 -24.39
N SER A 384 41.37 41.12 -24.05
CA SER A 384 42.12 40.68 -22.85
C SER A 384 41.37 40.92 -21.54
N LYS A 385 40.57 42.00 -21.42
CA LYS A 385 39.90 42.35 -20.14
C LYS A 385 38.65 41.50 -19.92
N VAL A 386 37.93 41.21 -21.01
CA VAL A 386 36.80 40.28 -21.02
C VAL A 386 37.30 38.85 -20.73
N LEU A 387 38.44 38.46 -21.30
CA LEU A 387 39.01 37.13 -21.10
C LEU A 387 39.40 36.87 -19.64
N GLU A 388 40.02 37.84 -18.97
CA GLU A 388 40.38 37.73 -17.54
C GLU A 388 39.13 37.56 -16.65
N THR A 389 38.08 38.34 -16.93
CA THR A 389 36.81 38.25 -16.18
C THR A 389 36.15 36.88 -16.35
N LEU A 390 36.06 36.39 -17.59
CA LEU A 390 35.48 35.08 -17.91
C LEU A 390 36.31 33.94 -17.32
N LYS A 391 37.64 34.07 -17.26
CA LYS A 391 38.52 33.07 -16.64
C LYS A 391 38.26 32.95 -15.14
N THR A 392 38.12 34.07 -14.43
CA THR A 392 37.78 34.08 -13.00
C THR A 392 36.42 33.46 -12.74
N GLU A 393 35.40 33.80 -13.54
CA GLU A 393 34.08 33.20 -13.40
C GLU A 393 34.09 31.69 -13.73
N MET A 394 34.81 31.30 -14.77
CA MET A 394 34.97 29.89 -15.16
C MET A 394 35.60 29.05 -14.04
N ASN A 395 36.66 29.55 -13.39
CA ASN A 395 37.27 28.90 -12.24
C ASN A 395 36.26 28.74 -11.08
N SER A 396 35.47 29.78 -10.80
CA SER A 396 34.42 29.73 -9.78
C SER A 396 33.35 28.67 -10.10
N LYS A 397 32.84 28.62 -11.34
CA LYS A 397 31.87 27.59 -11.76
C LYS A 397 32.46 26.19 -11.76
N TYR A 398 33.74 26.04 -12.09
CA TYR A 398 34.44 24.76 -12.02
C TYR A 398 34.50 24.22 -10.59
N ILE A 399 34.80 25.07 -9.59
CA ILE A 399 34.77 24.68 -8.18
C ILE A 399 33.39 24.19 -7.77
N VAL A 400 32.32 24.87 -8.19
CA VAL A 400 30.93 24.45 -7.91
C VAL A 400 30.63 23.10 -8.57
N LEU A 401 31.07 22.87 -9.81
CA LEU A 401 30.93 21.58 -10.50
C LEU A 401 31.69 20.46 -9.75
N GLN A 402 32.90 20.73 -9.27
CA GLN A 402 33.68 19.76 -8.49
C GLN A 402 32.96 19.39 -7.18
N GLN A 403 32.45 20.38 -6.45
CA GLN A 403 31.67 20.16 -5.23
C GLN A 403 30.39 19.35 -5.51
N ALA A 404 29.64 19.69 -6.56
CA ALA A 404 28.43 18.96 -6.93
C ALA A 404 28.74 17.52 -7.39
N THR A 405 29.89 17.30 -8.05
CA THR A 405 30.37 15.96 -8.45
C THR A 405 30.65 15.09 -7.24
N ILE A 406 31.37 15.62 -6.24
CA ILE A 406 31.66 14.91 -4.99
C ILE A 406 30.36 14.60 -4.25
N ALA A 407 29.49 15.60 -4.08
CA ALA A 407 28.20 15.44 -3.41
C ALA A 407 27.33 14.36 -4.08
N LEU A 408 27.30 14.30 -5.41
CA LEU A 408 26.56 13.26 -6.14
C LEU A 408 27.16 11.86 -5.92
N LYS A 409 28.49 11.72 -5.94
CA LYS A 409 29.15 10.43 -5.68
C LYS A 409 28.87 9.95 -4.25
N ASP A 410 29.06 10.82 -3.26
CA ASP A 410 28.86 10.50 -1.85
C ASP A 410 27.40 10.14 -1.55
N ALA A 411 26.45 10.94 -2.07
CA ALA A 411 25.03 10.65 -1.97
C ALA A 411 24.68 9.31 -2.61
N THR A 412 25.21 9.00 -3.80
CA THR A 412 24.93 7.74 -4.50
C THR A 412 25.41 6.53 -3.69
N ILE A 413 26.62 6.60 -3.09
CA ILE A 413 27.17 5.55 -2.23
C ILE A 413 26.29 5.36 -0.99
N SER A 414 25.98 6.45 -0.29
CA SER A 414 25.14 6.41 0.92
C SER A 414 23.74 5.86 0.63
N ASN A 415 23.10 6.33 -0.46
CA ASN A 415 21.78 5.92 -0.88
C ASN A 415 21.73 4.43 -1.26
N ASN A 416 22.76 3.90 -1.89
CA ASN A 416 22.85 2.47 -2.20
C ASN A 416 23.05 1.61 -0.94
N SER A 417 23.82 2.08 0.05
CA SER A 417 23.94 1.41 1.34
C SER A 417 22.56 1.34 2.05
N ASN A 418 21.83 2.45 2.10
CA ASN A 418 20.49 2.48 2.68
C ASN A 418 19.50 1.59 1.91
N LEU A 419 19.60 1.56 0.57
CA LEU A 419 18.78 0.70 -0.27
C LEU A 419 19.01 -0.79 0.04
N GLU A 420 20.24 -1.20 0.30
CA GLU A 420 20.56 -2.60 0.63
C GLU A 420 19.95 -3.01 1.98
N THR A 421 20.03 -2.15 3.00
CA THR A 421 19.32 -2.36 4.26
C THR A 421 17.81 -2.48 4.03
N ASN A 422 17.23 -1.58 3.24
CA ASN A 422 15.80 -1.61 2.92
C ASN A 422 15.38 -2.88 2.18
N LYS A 423 16.20 -3.38 1.25
CA LYS A 423 15.98 -4.67 0.55
C LYS A 423 15.94 -5.84 1.53
N GLN A 424 16.83 -5.86 2.52
CA GLN A 424 16.87 -6.91 3.55
C GLN A 424 15.64 -6.84 4.47
N THR A 425 15.23 -5.63 4.89
CA THR A 425 14.03 -5.43 5.70
C THR A 425 12.78 -5.92 4.99
N ILE A 426 12.59 -5.56 3.71
CA ILE A 426 11.45 -6.02 2.90
C ILE A 426 11.49 -7.53 2.71
N THR A 427 12.65 -8.11 2.42
CA THR A 427 12.80 -9.57 2.25
C THR A 427 12.45 -10.34 3.51
N SER A 428 12.73 -9.77 4.69
CA SER A 428 12.42 -10.37 5.99
C SER A 428 10.93 -10.29 6.36
N ALA A 429 10.20 -9.31 5.81
CA ALA A 429 8.75 -9.12 5.99
C ALA A 429 7.93 -10.09 5.11
N SER A 430 8.19 -11.40 5.26
CA SER A 430 7.53 -12.46 4.49
C SER A 430 6.24 -12.97 5.13
N ILE A 431 5.30 -13.45 4.30
CA ILE A 431 4.07 -14.14 4.72
C ILE A 431 4.16 -15.56 4.17
N ASP A 432 4.20 -16.58 5.02
CA ASP A 432 4.39 -17.99 4.60
C ASP A 432 5.55 -18.21 3.61
N ASN A 433 6.68 -17.53 3.87
CA ASN A 433 7.87 -17.50 3.01
C ASN A 433 7.70 -16.80 1.65
N TYR A 434 6.50 -16.29 1.32
CA TYR A 434 6.30 -15.41 0.19
C TYR A 434 6.80 -14.01 0.52
N LYS A 435 7.56 -13.43 -0.41
CA LYS A 435 8.25 -12.15 -0.20
C LYS A 435 8.09 -11.21 -1.38
N LEU A 436 8.16 -9.92 -1.06
CA LEU A 436 8.46 -8.87 -2.03
C LEU A 436 9.98 -8.72 -2.14
N THR A 437 10.49 -8.52 -3.35
CA THR A 437 11.88 -8.10 -3.58
C THR A 437 11.92 -6.72 -4.22
N VAL A 438 12.98 -5.96 -3.93
CA VAL A 438 13.22 -4.65 -4.54
C VAL A 438 14.43 -4.73 -5.46
N ASN A 439 14.24 -4.33 -6.71
CA ASN A 439 15.25 -4.37 -7.76
C ASN A 439 15.76 -2.95 -8.09
N GLY A 440 17.01 -2.88 -8.55
CA GLY A 440 17.66 -1.65 -8.98
C GLY A 440 18.76 -1.17 -8.02
N GLN A 441 19.43 -0.11 -8.46
CA GLN A 441 20.50 0.59 -7.75
C GLN A 441 20.55 2.04 -8.22
N TYR A 442 20.97 2.96 -7.37
CA TYR A 442 21.22 4.33 -7.76
C TYR A 442 22.56 4.44 -8.49
N SER A 443 22.65 5.40 -9.41
CA SER A 443 23.86 5.68 -10.18
C SER A 443 24.12 7.18 -10.23
N ALA A 444 25.40 7.55 -10.18
CA ALA A 444 25.86 8.91 -10.44
C ALA A 444 26.09 9.07 -11.95
N ASN A 445 25.15 9.72 -12.64
CA ASN A 445 25.22 9.89 -14.09
C ASN A 445 26.11 11.09 -14.43
N LEU A 446 27.42 10.91 -14.25
CA LEU A 446 28.42 11.91 -14.61
C LEU A 446 28.54 12.01 -16.13
N LYS A 447 28.61 13.23 -16.64
CA LYS A 447 28.70 13.56 -18.07
C LYS A 447 30.04 14.23 -18.37
N ASP A 448 30.39 14.26 -19.66
CA ASP A 448 31.60 14.90 -20.14
C ASP A 448 31.59 16.42 -19.86
N VAL A 449 32.75 16.92 -19.46
CA VAL A 449 32.99 18.31 -19.08
C VAL A 449 33.71 19.02 -20.24
N SER A 450 33.21 20.19 -20.65
CA SER A 450 33.82 20.96 -21.75
C SER A 450 35.21 21.46 -21.38
N LYS A 451 36.13 21.52 -22.35
CA LYS A 451 37.49 22.05 -22.14
C LYS A 451 37.63 23.45 -22.75
N PRO A 452 38.28 24.41 -22.06
CA PRO A 452 38.67 25.67 -22.67
C PRO A 452 39.66 25.44 -23.82
N ASN A 453 39.61 26.27 -24.86
CA ASN A 453 40.63 26.29 -25.89
C ASN A 453 41.87 27.00 -25.35
N ASP A 454 43.01 26.31 -25.37
CA ASP A 454 44.30 26.93 -25.15
C ASP A 454 44.78 27.54 -26.46
N ASN A 455 44.97 28.87 -26.51
CA ASN A 455 45.51 29.59 -27.67
C ASN A 455 47.01 29.30 -27.88
N ASN A 456 47.49 28.09 -27.63
CA ASN A 456 48.87 27.71 -27.92
C ASN A 456 48.97 27.03 -29.29
N SER A 457 48.80 27.84 -30.35
CA SER A 457 49.31 27.50 -31.68
C SER A 457 49.74 28.78 -32.38
N GLY A 458 51.06 29.01 -32.46
CA GLY A 458 51.63 29.98 -33.38
C GLY A 458 52.83 30.82 -32.92
N SER A 459 53.86 30.24 -32.30
CA SER A 459 55.23 30.72 -32.57
C SER A 459 55.99 29.59 -33.25
N ASN A 460 55.82 29.53 -34.57
CA ASN A 460 56.73 28.82 -35.46
C ASN A 460 57.63 29.91 -36.04
N ASN A 461 58.74 30.20 -35.36
CA ASN A 461 59.88 30.87 -35.98
C ASN A 461 61.04 29.87 -35.94
N GLY A 462 61.57 29.59 -37.14
CA GLY A 462 62.43 28.45 -37.40
C GLY A 462 63.78 28.49 -36.68
N ASN A 463 64.28 27.28 -36.45
CA ASN A 463 65.66 26.87 -36.64
C ASN A 463 66.78 27.91 -36.40
N ASP A 464 67.35 27.88 -35.21
CA ASP A 464 68.79 28.03 -34.91
C ASP A 464 68.98 27.27 -33.57
N GLY A 465 69.58 26.08 -33.50
CA GLY A 465 70.98 25.81 -33.75
C GLY A 465 71.71 25.67 -32.41
N THR A 466 72.38 24.53 -32.21
CA THR A 466 73.33 24.17 -31.13
C THR A 466 72.73 23.85 -29.76
N ASP A 467 72.73 22.59 -29.30
CA ASP A 467 73.85 21.69 -28.91
C ASP A 467 74.45 21.98 -27.52
N SER A 468 74.43 20.89 -26.74
CA SER A 468 75.30 20.52 -25.62
C SER A 468 75.19 21.20 -24.26
N GLY A 469 75.07 20.32 -23.26
CA GLY A 469 75.40 20.66 -21.89
C GLY A 469 75.06 19.61 -20.85
N ASP A 470 75.41 18.33 -21.08
CA ASP A 470 75.73 17.42 -19.98
C ASP A 470 76.67 18.14 -18.99
N ILE A 471 76.48 17.93 -17.69
CA ILE A 471 77.54 17.57 -16.74
C ILE A 471 76.89 17.08 -15.43
N ASN A 472 77.22 15.82 -15.13
CA ASN A 472 77.11 15.13 -13.87
C ASN A 472 77.60 15.94 -12.65
N ASN A 473 77.08 15.56 -11.48
CA ASN A 473 77.85 14.87 -10.42
C ASN A 473 77.55 15.41 -9.01
N GLY A 474 77.30 14.48 -8.08
CA GLY A 474 77.78 14.62 -6.71
C GLY A 474 76.74 14.61 -5.60
N ASN A 475 76.63 13.46 -4.95
CA ASN A 475 76.65 13.24 -3.49
C ASN A 475 76.81 14.52 -2.63
N ASN A 476 76.17 14.70 -1.48
CA ASN A 476 76.12 13.77 -0.36
C ASN A 476 75.24 14.35 0.78
N ASN A 477 74.41 13.49 1.39
CA ASN A 477 74.16 13.28 2.83
C ASN A 477 73.84 14.45 3.79
N GLY A 478 72.77 14.30 4.59
CA GLY A 478 72.67 15.00 5.88
C GLY A 478 71.29 15.19 6.53
N SER A 479 70.70 14.11 7.05
CA SER A 479 70.14 13.98 8.42
C SER A 479 68.97 14.87 8.93
N ASN A 480 67.91 14.15 9.35
CA ASN A 480 67.14 14.25 10.60
C ASN A 480 66.01 15.29 10.84
N ASN A 481 64.85 14.68 11.13
CA ASN A 481 63.90 14.89 12.24
C ASN A 481 62.90 16.07 12.24
N ASN A 482 61.62 15.67 12.19
CA ASN A 482 60.37 16.28 12.70
C ASN A 482 60.50 16.75 14.19
N PRO A 483 59.56 17.53 14.82
CA PRO A 483 58.32 18.21 14.38
C PRO A 483 58.12 19.68 14.85
N ASN A 484 57.03 20.28 14.37
CA ASN A 484 56.18 21.31 15.01
C ASN A 484 56.49 22.80 14.74
N ASP A 485 55.65 23.49 13.95
CA ASP A 485 54.80 24.60 14.42
C ASP A 485 53.89 25.18 13.30
N THR A 486 52.57 25.02 13.50
CA THR A 486 51.55 26.08 13.64
C THR A 486 51.57 27.35 12.74
N ILE A 487 50.52 27.45 11.92
CA ILE A 487 49.72 28.65 11.50
C ILE A 487 50.37 29.70 10.58
N GLY A 488 49.81 29.80 9.37
CA GLY A 488 49.90 30.98 8.50
C GLY A 488 49.15 30.76 7.19
N GLN A 489 47.99 31.41 7.04
CA GLN A 489 47.16 31.36 5.83
C GLN A 489 47.89 32.00 4.63
N GLN A 490 47.95 31.28 3.50
CA GLN A 490 47.97 31.88 2.16
C GLN A 490 47.46 30.85 1.14
N GLU A 491 46.49 31.24 0.31
CA GLU A 491 45.86 30.43 -0.73
C GLU A 491 46.90 29.84 -1.70
N PRO A 492 46.83 28.56 -2.09
CA PRO A 492 47.63 28.04 -3.19
C PRO A 492 46.93 28.28 -4.53
N ASP A 493 47.68 28.95 -5.39
CA ASP A 493 47.52 29.17 -6.82
C ASP A 493 47.28 27.85 -7.60
N ILE A 494 46.57 27.97 -8.73
CA ILE A 494 45.97 26.89 -9.55
C ILE A 494 47.04 26.15 -10.39
N ALA A 495 48.11 25.66 -9.76
CA ALA A 495 49.18 24.95 -10.46
C ALA A 495 49.73 23.68 -9.79
N THR A 496 49.24 23.25 -8.62
CA THR A 496 49.84 22.12 -7.87
C THR A 496 48.86 21.03 -7.42
N ALA A 497 47.77 20.78 -8.14
CA ALA A 497 46.85 19.66 -7.81
C ALA A 497 46.62 18.67 -8.97
N LEU A 498 47.59 18.57 -9.91
CA LEU A 498 47.60 17.59 -11.00
C LEU A 498 48.69 16.51 -10.88
N LEU A 499 49.38 16.40 -9.74
CA LEU A 499 50.29 15.30 -9.46
C LEU A 499 50.01 14.77 -8.05
N MET A 500 49.24 13.68 -7.95
CA MET A 500 49.29 12.71 -6.83
C MET A 500 48.29 11.57 -7.09
N GLN A 501 48.60 10.68 -8.04
CA GLN A 501 48.08 9.30 -8.06
C GLN A 501 49.11 8.38 -8.77
N THR A 502 50.03 7.81 -8.01
CA THR A 502 50.73 6.54 -8.28
C THR A 502 51.05 5.95 -6.90
N THR A 503 50.33 4.93 -6.44
CA THR A 503 50.68 3.49 -6.51
C THR A 503 52.05 3.17 -5.95
N ASP A 504 52.07 2.41 -4.85
CA ASP A 504 53.18 1.62 -4.30
C ASP A 504 52.52 0.44 -3.55
N GLU A 505 52.97 -0.82 -3.53
CA GLU A 505 54.01 -1.57 -4.23
C GLU A 505 53.69 -3.07 -4.03
N ASP A 506 54.13 -3.92 -4.95
CA ASP A 506 54.31 -5.36 -4.78
C ASP A 506 55.83 -5.64 -4.78
N PRO A 507 56.43 -6.29 -3.77
CA PRO A 507 57.84 -6.64 -3.81
C PRO A 507 58.02 -8.05 -4.37
N ASN A 508 58.66 -8.12 -5.54
CA ASN A 508 59.20 -9.37 -6.07
C ASN A 508 60.59 -9.61 -5.44
N ILE A 509 60.84 -10.81 -4.89
CA ILE A 509 62.20 -11.30 -4.66
C ILE A 509 62.31 -12.73 -5.20
N ASN A 510 63.43 -12.94 -5.87
CA ASN A 510 63.78 -13.89 -6.90
C ASN A 510 64.46 -15.16 -6.33
N GLU A 511 64.62 -16.14 -7.24
CA GLU A 511 65.69 -17.16 -7.32
C GLU A 511 65.41 -18.64 -6.97
N ASP A 512 65.55 -19.43 -8.05
CA ASP A 512 66.37 -20.63 -8.23
C ASP A 512 65.90 -22.07 -7.93
N ASP A 513 66.08 -22.85 -9.01
CA ASP A 513 66.56 -24.24 -9.11
C ASP A 513 65.62 -25.48 -9.03
N LYS A 514 65.67 -26.21 -10.15
CA LYS A 514 65.73 -27.69 -10.32
C LYS A 514 64.51 -28.59 -10.07
N GLN A 515 63.96 -29.05 -11.20
CA GLN A 515 63.81 -30.44 -11.66
C GLN A 515 63.16 -31.55 -10.78
N ALA A 516 62.13 -32.15 -11.39
CA ALA A 516 61.78 -33.58 -11.53
C ALA A 516 60.86 -34.33 -10.53
N SER A 517 59.88 -34.99 -11.17
CA SER A 517 59.25 -36.29 -10.88
C SER A 517 58.16 -36.31 -9.80
N ILE A 518 57.12 -37.15 -9.79
CA ILE A 518 56.39 -38.09 -10.69
C ILE A 518 55.24 -38.65 -9.78
N ASP A 519 54.18 -39.21 -10.37
CA ASP A 519 53.16 -40.14 -9.79
C ASP A 519 52.08 -39.57 -8.85
N GLU A 520 50.84 -40.07 -8.81
CA GLU A 520 49.98 -40.91 -9.67
C GLU A 520 48.60 -40.95 -8.95
N ALA A 521 47.59 -41.50 -9.63
CA ALA A 521 46.35 -42.08 -9.08
C ALA A 521 45.19 -41.10 -8.72
N SER A 522 44.20 -40.94 -9.61
CA SER A 522 42.99 -41.80 -9.82
C SER A 522 41.82 -41.33 -8.93
N THR A 523 40.66 -40.90 -9.43
CA THR A 523 39.63 -41.66 -10.18
C THR A 523 38.55 -40.65 -10.66
N GLN A 524 38.27 -40.58 -11.98
CA GLN A 524 37.03 -41.02 -12.67
C GLN A 524 35.70 -40.44 -12.12
N GLU A 525 35.02 -39.54 -12.86
CA GLU A 525 34.07 -39.83 -13.98
C GLU A 525 32.78 -40.53 -13.49
N SER A 526 31.57 -40.35 -14.00
CA SER A 526 30.95 -39.55 -15.06
C SER A 526 29.44 -39.88 -15.03
N GLY A 527 28.60 -39.04 -15.66
CA GLY A 527 27.29 -39.47 -16.18
C GLY A 527 26.13 -39.45 -15.19
N ASN A 528 24.87 -39.20 -15.57
CA ASN A 528 24.27 -39.20 -16.89
C ASN A 528 23.02 -38.31 -16.91
N ALA A 529 22.81 -37.65 -18.06
CA ALA A 529 21.52 -37.16 -18.50
C ALA A 529 20.64 -38.34 -18.95
N CYS A 530 19.32 -38.26 -18.69
CA CYS A 530 18.32 -39.11 -19.34
C CYS A 530 17.16 -38.26 -19.87
N ILE A 531 16.91 -38.44 -21.16
CA ILE A 531 15.85 -37.86 -21.99
C ILE A 531 14.62 -38.78 -21.91
N VAL A 532 13.43 -38.17 -21.92
CA VAL A 532 12.10 -38.81 -21.89
C VAL A 532 11.73 -39.33 -23.29
N SER A 533 11.05 -40.48 -23.39
CA SER A 533 10.22 -40.82 -24.55
C SER A 533 9.01 -41.69 -24.18
N ASP A 534 7.98 -41.59 -25.01
CA ASP A 534 6.55 -41.85 -24.75
C ASP A 534 6.09 -43.32 -24.58
N ASN A 535 4.92 -43.44 -23.93
CA ASN A 535 3.92 -44.51 -24.04
C ASN A 535 4.31 -45.96 -23.63
N PHE A 536 3.91 -46.39 -22.43
CA PHE A 536 2.98 -47.53 -22.22
C PHE A 536 2.63 -47.72 -20.73
N LYS A 537 1.40 -48.20 -20.47
CA LYS A 537 0.87 -48.58 -19.15
C LYS A 537 1.72 -49.67 -18.47
N ALA A 538 2.21 -49.42 -17.26
CA ALA A 538 2.26 -50.35 -16.11
C ALA A 538 2.95 -49.66 -14.93
N GLY A 539 2.52 -49.94 -13.70
CA GLY A 539 2.96 -49.23 -12.52
C GLY A 539 4.30 -49.67 -11.92
N ASN A 540 4.73 -48.82 -10.97
CA ASN A 540 5.66 -49.02 -9.85
C ASN A 540 7.14 -48.61 -10.05
N PRO A 541 7.90 -48.35 -8.96
CA PRO A 541 8.38 -47.01 -8.61
C PRO A 541 9.92 -46.95 -8.49
N CYS A 542 10.50 -45.75 -8.51
CA CYS A 542 11.89 -45.56 -8.11
C CYS A 542 11.96 -44.69 -6.85
N SER A 543 12.24 -45.35 -5.72
CA SER A 543 12.76 -44.75 -4.50
C SER A 543 14.16 -45.33 -4.25
N ARG A 544 15.20 -44.51 -4.44
CA ARG A 544 16.30 -44.27 -3.50
C ARG A 544 17.23 -43.22 -4.09
#